data_AF-A0A3Q7XZC3-F1
#
_entry.id   AF-A0A3Q7XZC3-F1
#
_cell.length_a   1.000
_cell.length_b   1.000
_cell.length_c   1.000
_cell.angle_alpha   90.00
_cell.angle_beta   90.00
_cell.angle_gamma   90.00
#
_symmetry.space_group_name_H-M   'P 1'
#
loop_
_entity.id
_entity.type
_entity.pdbx_description
1 polymer ?
#
loop_
_entity_poly.entity_id
_entity_poly.type
_entity_poly.pdbx_seq_one_letter_code
_entity_poly.pdbx_strand_id
1 'polypeptide(L)'
;MKIERKEILDEVKKQLWLAGPMILVCVFQNLQMTTLIFVGHLNQELLLAGASLALSIINVTGFNVLMGMSSALDTFCGQAYGAKQYHMVGIYTQAQLFARYAIPSLFANGILRSCYCNLYHKLG
;
A
#
# COMPACT_ATOMS: atom_id res chain seq x y z
N MET A 1 -11.27 -22.47 31.79
CA MET A 1 -10.20 -21.44 31.72
C MET A 1 -8.90 -21.88 31.01
N LYS A 2 -8.39 -23.12 31.15
CA LYS A 2 -7.20 -23.57 30.39
C LYS A 2 -7.44 -23.72 28.87
N ILE A 3 -8.69 -23.93 28.45
CA ILE A 3 -9.05 -24.10 27.04
C ILE A 3 -9.01 -22.75 26.29
N GLU A 4 -9.61 -21.69 26.83
CA GLU A 4 -9.54 -20.33 26.23
C GLU A 4 -8.11 -19.80 26.09
N ARG A 5 -7.22 -20.08 27.05
CA ARG A 5 -5.82 -19.65 26.99
C ARG A 5 -5.07 -20.25 25.80
N LYS A 6 -5.44 -21.45 25.34
CA LYS A 6 -4.82 -22.10 24.16
C LYS A 6 -5.32 -21.47 22.86
N GLU A 7 -6.63 -21.22 22.76
CA GLU A 7 -7.23 -20.53 21.61
C GLU A 7 -6.68 -19.11 21.43
N ILE A 8 -6.56 -18.35 22.52
CA ILE A 8 -5.97 -16.99 22.49
C ILE A 8 -4.50 -17.06 22.07
N LEU A 9 -3.74 -18.07 22.53
CA LEU A 9 -2.35 -18.26 22.14
C LEU A 9 -2.20 -18.57 20.64
N ASP A 10 -3.11 -19.36 20.07
CA ASP A 10 -3.09 -19.67 18.64
C ASP A 10 -3.43 -18.46 17.75
N GLU A 11 -4.40 -17.63 18.14
CA GLU A 11 -4.72 -16.39 17.42
C GLU A 11 -3.60 -15.35 17.52
N VAL A 12 -3.01 -15.17 18.71
CA VAL A 12 -1.86 -14.27 18.89
C VAL A 12 -0.66 -14.74 18.06
N LYS A 13 -0.44 -16.06 17.96
CA LYS A 13 0.63 -16.63 17.13
C LYS A 13 0.41 -16.36 15.64
N LYS A 14 -0.84 -16.42 15.15
CA LYS A 14 -1.18 -16.03 13.78
C LYS A 14 -0.97 -14.54 13.54
N GLN A 15 -1.44 -13.68 14.43
CA GLN A 15 -1.23 -12.23 14.33
C GLN A 15 0.26 -11.87 14.35
N LEU A 16 1.06 -12.56 15.16
CA LEU A 16 2.51 -12.35 15.21
C LEU A 16 3.20 -12.80 13.90
N TRP A 17 2.72 -13.87 13.27
CA TRP A 17 3.21 -14.30 11.95
C TRP A 17 2.91 -13.26 10.86
N LEU A 18 1.74 -12.60 10.93
CA LEU A 18 1.36 -11.48 10.06
C LEU A 18 2.10 -10.17 10.38
N ALA A 19 2.56 -9.98 11.62
CA ALA A 19 3.36 -8.81 12.00
C ALA A 19 4.76 -8.83 11.37
N GLY A 20 5.32 -10.01 11.12
CA GLY A 20 6.61 -10.20 10.44
C GLY A 20 6.74 -9.45 9.11
N PRO A 21 5.87 -9.69 8.11
CA PRO A 21 5.91 -8.95 6.84
C PRO A 21 5.62 -7.46 7.01
N MET A 22 4.82 -7.05 8.00
CA MET A 22 4.58 -5.63 8.28
C MET A 22 5.85 -4.90 8.75
N ILE A 23 6.59 -5.50 9.68
CA ILE A 23 7.87 -4.96 10.16
C ILE A 23 8.88 -4.92 9.02
N LEU A 24 8.92 -5.96 8.18
CA LEU A 24 9.79 -6.00 7.00
C LEU A 24 9.51 -4.84 6.03
N VAL A 25 8.23 -4.58 5.72
CA VAL A 25 7.83 -3.45 4.86
C VAL A 25 8.26 -2.11 5.44
N CYS A 26 8.11 -1.90 6.76
CA CYS A 26 8.60 -0.70 7.44
C CYS A 26 10.12 -0.53 7.30
N VAL A 27 10.90 -1.61 7.44
CA VAL A 27 12.35 -1.56 7.24
C VAL A 27 12.70 -1.21 5.79
N PHE A 28 12.02 -1.81 4.81
CA PHE A 28 12.22 -1.49 3.39
C PHE A 28 11.86 -0.04 3.03
N GLN A 29 10.83 0.53 3.67
CA GLN A 29 10.48 1.95 3.47
C GLN A 29 11.59 2.89 3.96
N ASN A 30 12.28 2.56 5.06
CA ASN A 30 13.42 3.36 5.53
C ASN A 30 14.58 3.35 4.51
N LEU A 31 14.80 2.23 3.82
CA LEU A 31 15.84 2.12 2.78
C LEU A 31 15.52 2.97 1.53
N GLN A 32 14.25 3.15 1.18
CA GLN A 32 13.84 4.07 0.11
C GLN A 32 14.21 5.52 0.41
N MET A 33 14.02 5.96 1.67
CA MET A 33 14.41 7.30 2.11
C MET A 33 15.93 7.51 2.02
N THR A 34 16.73 6.50 2.37
CA THR A 34 18.20 6.55 2.22
C THR A 34 18.64 6.68 0.76
N THR A 35 17.95 5.99 -0.16
CA THR A 35 18.26 6.04 -1.60
C THR A 35 17.93 7.41 -2.20
N LEU A 36 16.84 8.05 -1.76
CA LEU A 36 16.50 9.43 -2.12
C LEU A 36 17.58 10.41 -1.67
N ILE A 37 18.13 10.24 -0.46
CA ILE A 37 19.21 11.10 0.06
C ILE A 37 20.49 10.91 -0.76
N PHE A 38 20.82 9.69 -1.17
CA PHE A 38 22.01 9.41 -1.99
C PHE A 38 21.90 9.96 -3.42
N VAL A 39 20.71 9.89 -4.02
CA VAL A 39 20.41 10.51 -5.33
C VAL A 39 20.45 12.04 -5.25
N GLY A 40 20.01 12.61 -4.11
CA GLY A 40 20.08 14.05 -3.84
C GLY A 40 21.51 14.61 -3.83
N HIS A 41 22.51 13.77 -3.57
CA HIS A 41 23.92 14.17 -3.55
C HIS A 41 24.50 14.44 -4.96
N LEU A 42 23.83 13.99 -6.02
CA LEU A 42 24.16 14.32 -7.42
C LEU A 42 23.45 15.62 -7.85
N ASN A 43 23.78 16.76 -7.24
CA ASN A 43 23.61 18.17 -7.71
C ASN A 43 22.36 18.56 -8.54
N GLN A 44 21.24 17.86 -8.41
CA GLN A 44 20.06 18.04 -9.27
C GLN A 44 18.81 18.19 -8.41
N GLU A 45 18.80 19.27 -7.62
CA GLU A 45 17.80 19.59 -6.58
C GLU A 45 16.35 19.52 -7.10
N LEU A 46 16.14 19.93 -8.36
CA LEU A 46 14.83 19.92 -9.01
C LEU A 46 14.25 18.51 -9.18
N LEU A 47 15.09 17.51 -9.47
CA LEU A 47 14.64 16.13 -9.68
C LEU A 47 14.29 15.47 -8.33
N LEU A 48 15.05 15.78 -7.29
CA LEU A 48 14.81 15.28 -5.93
C LEU A 48 13.49 15.80 -5.35
N ALA A 49 13.21 17.09 -5.53
CA ALA A 49 11.95 17.70 -5.11
C ALA A 49 10.75 17.06 -5.84
N GLY A 50 10.87 16.82 -7.15
CA GLY A 50 9.84 16.13 -7.94
C GLY A 50 9.62 14.68 -7.50
N ALA A 51 10.70 13.93 -7.22
CA ALA A 51 10.61 12.55 -6.76
C ALA A 51 9.99 12.42 -5.35
N SER A 52 10.37 13.30 -4.42
CA SER A 52 9.79 13.34 -3.07
C SER A 52 8.30 13.67 -3.09
N LEU A 53 7.90 14.66 -3.91
CA LEU A 53 6.51 15.04 -4.07
C LEU A 53 5.69 13.92 -4.73
N ALA A 54 6.22 13.28 -5.77
CA ALA A 54 5.59 12.11 -6.38
C ALA A 54 5.40 10.96 -5.39
N LEU A 55 6.43 10.64 -4.58
CA LEU A 55 6.35 9.59 -3.56
C LEU A 55 5.30 9.91 -2.48
N SER A 56 5.22 11.17 -2.04
CA SER A 56 4.25 11.62 -1.06
C SER A 56 2.80 11.47 -1.59
N ILE A 57 2.57 11.84 -2.85
CA ILE A 57 1.26 11.64 -3.50
C ILE A 57 0.94 10.14 -3.62
N ILE A 58 1.89 9.29 -4.01
CA ILE A 58 1.69 7.83 -4.11
C ILE A 58 1.31 7.24 -2.74
N ASN A 59 1.97 7.64 -1.67
CA ASN A 59 1.67 7.15 -0.32
C ASN A 59 0.28 7.60 0.16
N VAL A 60 -0.06 8.87 -0.03
CA VAL A 60 -1.34 9.43 0.42
C VAL A 60 -2.52 8.90 -0.40
N THR A 61 -2.41 8.89 -1.73
CA THR A 61 -3.52 8.51 -2.61
C THR A 61 -3.56 7.00 -2.89
N GLY A 62 -2.42 6.34 -2.94
CA GLY A 62 -2.34 4.90 -3.19
C GLY A 62 -2.44 4.11 -1.89
N PHE A 63 -1.40 4.17 -1.06
CA PHE A 63 -1.24 3.27 0.09
C PHE A 63 -2.34 3.45 1.14
N ASN A 64 -2.66 4.70 1.54
CA ASN A 64 -3.68 4.96 2.55
C ASN A 64 -5.10 4.61 2.07
N VAL A 65 -5.43 4.89 0.80
CA VAL A 65 -6.74 4.54 0.23
C VAL A 65 -6.91 3.03 0.13
N LEU A 66 -5.87 2.31 -0.31
CA LEU A 66 -5.86 0.85 -0.39
C LEU A 66 -6.01 0.21 1.00
N MET A 67 -5.35 0.77 2.01
CA MET A 67 -5.46 0.31 3.39
C MET A 67 -6.89 0.55 3.93
N GLY A 68 -7.45 1.75 3.68
CA GLY A 68 -8.82 2.08 4.10
C GLY A 68 -9.87 1.19 3.45
N MET A 69 -9.73 0.90 2.15
CA MET A 69 -10.62 -0.01 1.42
C MET A 69 -10.51 -1.44 1.97
N SER A 70 -9.30 -1.92 2.28
CA SER A 70 -9.09 -3.25 2.88
C SER A 70 -9.80 -3.37 4.23
N SER A 71 -9.66 -2.36 5.10
CA SER A 71 -10.33 -2.33 6.40
C SER A 71 -11.87 -2.33 6.29
N ALA A 72 -12.40 -1.58 5.32
CA ALA A 72 -13.83 -1.60 5.03
C ALA A 72 -14.30 -2.98 4.56
N LEU A 73 -13.53 -3.65 3.70
CA LEU A 73 -13.85 -5.01 3.25
C LEU A 73 -13.73 -6.06 4.34
N ASP A 74 -12.75 -5.99 5.24
CA ASP A 74 -12.69 -6.87 6.42
C ASP A 74 -13.99 -6.77 7.23
N THR A 75 -14.50 -5.55 7.41
CA THR A 75 -15.78 -5.32 8.10
C THR A 75 -16.97 -5.90 7.32
N PHE A 76 -17.06 -5.63 6.01
CA PHE A 76 -18.15 -6.16 5.16
C PHE A 76 -18.12 -7.69 5.06
N CYS A 77 -16.93 -8.30 4.94
CA CYS A 77 -16.75 -9.75 4.93
C CYS A 77 -17.18 -10.35 6.28
N GLY A 78 -16.86 -9.70 7.40
CA GLY A 78 -17.34 -10.11 8.72
C GLY A 78 -18.87 -10.08 8.83
N GLN A 79 -19.51 -9.03 8.32
CA GLN A 79 -20.97 -8.92 8.31
C GLN A 79 -21.64 -9.94 7.36
N ALA A 80 -21.13 -10.09 6.14
CA ALA A 80 -21.68 -11.01 5.15
C ALA A 80 -21.48 -12.49 5.52
N TYR A 81 -20.36 -12.83 6.17
CA TYR A 81 -20.11 -14.16 6.71
C TYR A 81 -21.11 -14.48 7.85
N GLY A 82 -21.39 -13.51 8.73
CA GLY A 82 -22.41 -13.63 9.77
C GLY A 82 -23.84 -13.81 9.20
N ALA A 83 -24.13 -13.18 8.06
CA ALA A 83 -25.40 -13.31 7.34
C ALA A 83 -25.48 -14.56 6.41
N LYS A 84 -24.47 -15.44 6.41
CA LYS A 84 -24.34 -16.61 5.51
C LYS A 84 -24.44 -16.28 4.01
N GLN A 85 -24.16 -15.05 3.61
CA GLN A 85 -24.24 -14.59 2.22
C GLN A 85 -22.87 -14.60 1.53
N TYR A 86 -22.34 -15.80 1.31
CA TYR A 86 -21.00 -16.02 0.75
C TYR A 86 -20.83 -15.54 -0.70
N HIS A 87 -21.92 -15.44 -1.46
CA HIS A 87 -21.88 -14.97 -2.85
C HIS A 87 -21.49 -13.50 -2.97
N MET A 88 -21.96 -12.65 -2.04
CA MET A 88 -21.67 -11.21 -2.06
C MET A 88 -20.22 -10.90 -1.66
N VAL A 89 -19.63 -11.71 -0.78
CA VAL A 89 -18.21 -11.58 -0.38
C VAL A 89 -17.28 -11.66 -1.59
N GLY A 90 -17.52 -12.60 -2.50
CA GLY A 90 -16.69 -12.79 -3.70
C GLY A 90 -16.70 -11.58 -4.65
N ILE A 91 -17.86 -10.93 -4.81
CA ILE A 91 -18.01 -9.75 -5.68
C ILE A 91 -17.25 -8.55 -5.07
N TYR A 92 -17.35 -8.34 -3.76
CA TYR A 92 -16.60 -7.29 -3.08
C TYR A 92 -15.09 -7.51 -3.19
N THR A 93 -14.62 -8.75 -2.96
CA THR A 93 -13.19 -9.06 -3.11
C THR A 93 -12.69 -8.84 -4.54
N GLN A 94 -13.48 -9.22 -5.56
CA GLN A 94 -13.14 -8.95 -6.97
C GLN A 94 -13.10 -7.45 -7.28
N ALA A 95 -14.09 -6.68 -6.79
CA ALA A 95 -14.12 -5.23 -6.98
C ALA A 95 -12.90 -4.56 -6.34
N GLN A 96 -12.50 -4.99 -5.14
CA GLN A 96 -11.30 -4.48 -4.50
C GLN A 96 -10.03 -4.88 -5.24
N LEU A 97 -9.94 -6.12 -5.73
CA LEU A 97 -8.79 -6.57 -6.52
C LEU A 97 -8.64 -5.69 -7.78
N PHE A 98 -9.76 -5.42 -8.46
CA PHE A 98 -9.81 -4.56 -9.64
C PHE A 98 -9.39 -3.13 -9.30
N ALA A 99 -9.97 -2.54 -8.24
CA ALA A 99 -9.57 -1.21 -7.77
C ALA A 99 -8.07 -1.15 -7.41
N ARG A 100 -7.55 -2.21 -6.79
CA ARG A 100 -6.14 -2.31 -6.41
C ARG A 100 -5.17 -2.41 -7.58
N TYR A 101 -5.57 -2.98 -8.71
CA TYR A 101 -4.73 -2.98 -9.93
C TYR A 101 -4.96 -1.74 -10.81
N ALA A 102 -6.17 -1.17 -10.78
CA ALA A 102 -6.53 0.02 -11.55
C ALA A 102 -5.89 1.30 -11.01
N ILE A 103 -5.83 1.47 -9.68
CA ILE A 103 -5.27 2.68 -9.05
C ILE A 103 -3.77 2.83 -9.36
N PRO A 104 -2.90 1.82 -9.17
CA PRO A 104 -1.47 1.93 -9.50
C PRO A 104 -1.20 2.09 -10.98
N SER A 105 -2.00 1.47 -11.87
CA SER A 105 -1.81 1.62 -13.32
C SER A 105 -2.23 3.00 -13.81
N LEU A 106 -3.30 3.60 -13.27
CA LEU A 106 -3.68 4.98 -13.58
C LEU A 106 -2.65 5.98 -13.03
N PHE A 107 -2.15 5.74 -11.81
CA PHE A 107 -1.12 6.56 -11.18
C PHE A 107 0.23 6.46 -11.88
N ALA A 108 0.63 5.25 -12.30
CA ALA A 108 1.85 5.04 -13.05
C ALA A 108 1.80 5.79 -14.38
N ASN A 109 0.69 5.75 -15.13
CA ASN A 109 0.56 6.52 -16.37
C ASN A 109 0.60 8.04 -16.14
N GLY A 110 0.00 8.54 -15.04
CA GLY A 110 0.01 9.97 -14.70
C GLY A 110 1.36 10.49 -14.22
N ILE A 111 2.00 9.81 -13.26
CA ILE A 111 3.30 10.19 -12.70
C ILE A 111 4.41 9.92 -13.71
N LEU A 112 4.37 8.81 -14.46
CA LEU A 112 5.38 8.55 -15.49
C LEU A 112 5.33 9.65 -16.55
N ARG A 113 4.14 10.11 -16.98
CA ARG A 113 4.00 11.22 -17.93
C ARG A 113 4.46 12.57 -17.35
N SER A 114 4.20 12.84 -16.08
CA SER A 114 4.66 14.07 -15.39
C SER A 114 6.19 14.07 -15.19
N CYS A 115 6.76 12.92 -14.86
CA CYS A 115 8.20 12.72 -14.69
C CYS A 115 8.94 12.71 -16.05
N TYR A 116 8.35 12.11 -17.10
CA TYR A 116 8.88 12.14 -18.47
C TYR A 116 8.90 13.56 -19.03
N CYS A 117 7.84 14.35 -18.81
CA CYS A 117 7.80 15.76 -19.24
C CYS A 117 8.89 16.60 -18.57
N ASN A 118 9.13 16.39 -17.26
CA ASN A 118 10.16 17.11 -16.52
C ASN A 118 11.58 16.69 -16.94
N LEU A 119 11.76 15.41 -17.29
CA LEU A 119 13.02 14.90 -17.82
C LEU A 119 13.31 15.41 -19.24
N TYR A 120 12.30 15.47 -20.12
CA TYR A 120 12.44 15.96 -21.51
C TYR A 120 12.71 17.46 -21.57
N HIS A 121 12.13 18.25 -20.68
CA HIS A 121 12.37 19.70 -20.59
C HIS A 121 13.74 20.05 -19.99
N LYS A 122 14.43 19.09 -19.35
CA LYS A 122 15.77 19.29 -18.77
C LYS A 122 16.91 18.72 -19.61
N LEU A 123 16.59 18.00 -20.69
CA LEU A 123 17.52 17.42 -21.65
C LEU A 123 17.57 18.22 -22.97
N GLY A 124 16.82 19.32 -23.08
CA GLY A 124 16.82 20.27 -24.20
C GLY A 124 17.38 21.62 -23.78
#